data_AF-A0ABC9XT58-F1
#
_entry.id   AF-A0ABC9XT58-F1
#
_cell.length_a   1.000
_cell.length_b   1.000
_cell.length_c   1.000
_cell.angle_alpha   90.00
_cell.angle_beta   90.00
_cell.angle_gamma   90.00
#
_symmetry.space_group_name_H-M   'P 1'
#
loop_
_entity.id
_entity.type
_entity.pdbx_description
1 polymer ?
#
loop_
_entity_poly.entity_id
_entity_poly.type
_entity_poly.pdbx_seq_one_letter_code
_entity_poly.pdbx_strand_id
1 'polypeptide(L)'
;MAELSTGPGDAAESVIDPDMVALFKEFLGEETLSEGPSLETQSLAKPYHYVVRDTQQKGLYLHNGQLVATSLQGANAAQEEPISVVPNRHLERWRCPLFVGIRGGSQALSCGTGPEPQLKLEEVGLLELFSREDKATPYTFYKTFSGSTHTFEAAAFPGRFLSTAPEPGEALRLAAPPAITNFYLRRK
;
A
#
# COMPACT_ATOMS: atom_id res chain seq x y z
N MET A 1 44.95 -27.07 -14.56
CA MET A 1 45.20 -25.87 -13.72
C MET A 1 43.85 -25.25 -13.40
N ALA A 2 43.67 -24.85 -12.14
CA ALA A 2 42.58 -24.01 -11.64
C ALA A 2 42.57 -22.65 -12.39
N GLU A 3 41.49 -21.86 -12.45
CA GLU A 3 40.83 -21.20 -11.32
C GLU A 3 39.32 -20.93 -11.48
N LEU A 4 38.71 -20.78 -10.31
CA LEU A 4 37.33 -20.44 -9.95
C LEU A 4 37.00 -18.94 -10.08
N SER A 5 35.69 -18.66 -9.90
CA SER A 5 35.11 -17.44 -9.31
C SER A 5 34.87 -16.27 -10.28
N THR A 6 33.78 -15.48 -10.22
CA THR A 6 32.67 -15.35 -9.27
C THR A 6 31.54 -14.60 -9.98
N GLY A 7 30.31 -14.79 -9.53
CA GLY A 7 29.23 -13.83 -9.75
C GLY A 7 27.97 -14.33 -9.06
N PRO A 8 27.66 -13.88 -7.83
CA PRO A 8 26.37 -14.16 -7.24
C PRO A 8 25.33 -13.42 -8.08
N GLY A 9 24.33 -14.15 -8.58
CA GLY A 9 23.11 -13.53 -9.08
C GLY A 9 22.55 -12.70 -7.95
N ASP A 10 22.51 -11.40 -8.20
CA ASP A 10 22.05 -10.31 -7.35
C ASP A 10 20.80 -10.74 -6.55
N ALA A 11 21.02 -11.21 -5.33
CA ALA A 11 19.96 -11.29 -4.33
C ALA A 11 19.71 -9.85 -3.95
N ALA A 12 18.82 -9.19 -4.70
CA ALA A 12 18.44 -7.81 -4.50
C ALA A 12 18.32 -7.56 -2.98
N GLU A 13 19.26 -6.79 -2.45
CA GLU A 13 19.32 -6.41 -1.05
C GLU A 13 17.91 -5.89 -0.71
N SER A 14 17.18 -6.61 0.14
CA SER A 14 15.81 -6.26 0.45
C SER A 14 15.84 -4.93 1.19
N VAL A 15 15.63 -3.83 0.47
CA VAL A 15 15.63 -2.50 1.07
C VAL A 15 14.44 -2.43 2.02
N ILE A 16 14.75 -2.38 3.31
CA ILE A 16 13.74 -2.30 4.36
C ILE A 16 13.21 -0.87 4.38
N ASP A 17 11.88 -0.73 4.32
CA ASP A 17 11.23 0.56 4.51
C ASP A 17 11.05 0.83 6.02
N PRO A 18 11.77 1.82 6.60
CA PRO A 18 11.74 2.08 8.03
C PRO A 18 10.36 2.52 8.53
N ASP A 19 9.57 3.19 7.70
CA ASP A 19 8.21 3.59 8.06
C ASP A 19 7.30 2.36 8.20
N MET A 20 7.47 1.35 7.34
CA MET A 20 6.70 0.11 7.45
C MET A 20 7.13 -0.70 8.68
N VAL A 21 8.42 -0.70 9.04
CA VAL A 21 8.87 -1.32 10.29
C VAL A 21 8.19 -0.68 11.49
N ALA A 22 8.16 0.66 11.54
CA ALA A 22 7.50 1.41 12.60
C ALA A 22 5.98 1.16 12.63
N LEU A 23 5.32 1.20 11.47
CA LEU A 23 3.87 0.95 11.35
C LEU A 23 3.50 -0.44 11.90
N PHE A 24 4.17 -1.49 11.44
CA PHE A 24 3.85 -2.85 11.89
C PHE A 24 4.20 -3.04 13.37
N LYS A 25 5.26 -2.42 13.88
CA LYS A 25 5.59 -2.45 15.31
C LYS A 25 4.52 -1.75 16.15
N GLU A 26 4.00 -0.62 15.69
CA GLU A 26 2.95 0.13 16.40
C GLU A 26 1.64 -0.66 16.49
N PHE A 27 1.26 -1.36 15.42
CA PHE A 27 0.00 -2.11 15.36
C PHE A 27 0.09 -3.54 15.90
N LEU A 28 1.20 -4.24 15.65
CA LEU A 28 1.33 -5.69 15.93
C LEU A 28 2.37 -6.00 17.01
N GLY A 29 3.15 -5.02 17.46
CA GLY A 29 4.27 -5.22 18.36
C GLY A 29 5.54 -5.74 17.66
N GLU A 30 6.53 -6.09 18.48
CA GLU A 30 7.75 -6.76 18.04
C GLU A 30 7.46 -8.23 17.69
N GLU A 31 8.14 -8.75 16.66
CA GLU A 31 8.15 -10.20 16.39
C GLU A 31 9.06 -10.91 17.42
N THR A 32 8.61 -11.01 18.66
CA THR A 32 9.31 -11.81 19.69
C THR A 32 8.67 -13.19 19.80
N LEU A 33 9.50 -14.25 19.75
CA LEU A 33 9.11 -15.66 19.91
C LEU A 33 8.63 -16.04 21.33
N SER A 34 8.23 -15.06 22.16
CA SER A 34 7.82 -15.30 23.53
C SER A 34 6.91 -14.18 23.99
N GLU A 35 5.72 -14.57 24.45
CA GLU A 35 4.62 -13.76 24.98
C GLU A 35 3.84 -12.97 23.92
N GLY A 36 2.62 -13.45 23.66
CA GLY A 36 1.67 -12.80 22.75
C GLY A 36 1.28 -11.41 23.27
N PRO A 37 0.95 -10.47 22.36
CA PRO A 37 0.60 -9.11 22.76
C PRO A 37 -0.65 -9.12 23.63
N SER A 38 -0.55 -8.51 24.81
CA SER A 38 -1.71 -8.17 25.64
C SER A 38 -2.63 -7.22 24.87
N LEU A 39 -3.94 -7.49 24.94
CA LEU A 39 -4.99 -6.79 24.17
C LEU A 39 -5.05 -5.27 24.41
N GLU A 40 -4.35 -4.76 25.43
CA GLU A 40 -4.46 -3.37 25.90
C GLU A 40 -3.69 -2.37 25.02
N THR A 41 -2.62 -2.78 24.32
CA THR A 41 -1.83 -1.89 23.42
C THR A 41 -2.51 -1.64 22.06
N GLN A 42 -3.48 -2.47 21.69
CA GLN A 42 -4.17 -2.39 20.39
C GLN A 42 -5.12 -1.18 20.27
N SER A 43 -5.38 -0.46 21.37
CA SER A 43 -6.43 0.54 21.49
C SER A 43 -6.05 1.99 21.11
N LEU A 44 -4.81 2.25 20.68
CA LEU A 44 -4.34 3.62 20.36
C LEU A 44 -3.68 3.82 18.98
N ALA A 45 -3.35 2.75 18.25
CA ALA A 45 -2.63 2.85 16.99
C ALA A 45 -3.47 3.56 15.91
N LYS A 46 -2.84 4.45 15.14
CA LYS A 46 -3.51 5.26 14.11
C LYS A 46 -3.00 4.91 12.71
N PRO A 47 -3.86 4.94 11.68
CA PRO A 47 -3.41 4.77 10.30
C PRO A 47 -2.27 5.74 9.96
N TYR A 48 -1.27 5.28 9.22
CA TYR A 48 -0.24 6.17 8.69
C TYR A 48 -0.76 6.83 7.41
N HIS A 49 -0.40 8.10 7.21
CA HIS A 49 -0.88 8.88 6.07
C HIS A 49 0.27 9.26 5.15
N TYR A 50 0.03 9.12 3.85
CA TYR A 50 1.03 9.41 2.81
C TYR A 50 0.43 10.23 1.70
N VAL A 51 1.15 11.28 1.28
CA VAL A 51 0.97 11.84 -0.05
C VAL A 51 1.62 10.88 -1.04
N VAL A 52 0.88 10.52 -2.09
CA VAL A 52 1.29 9.56 -3.10
C VAL A 52 1.39 10.26 -4.44
N ARG A 53 2.53 10.12 -5.11
CA ARG A 53 2.72 10.57 -6.48
C ARG A 53 3.32 9.47 -7.33
N ASP A 54 2.87 9.33 -8.57
CA ASP A 54 3.49 8.40 -9.50
C ASP A 54 4.86 8.90 -10.01
N THR A 55 5.54 8.11 -10.83
CA THR A 55 6.84 8.48 -11.41
C THR A 55 6.78 9.67 -12.37
N GLN A 56 5.59 10.07 -12.82
CA GLN A 56 5.34 11.27 -13.61
C GLN A 56 4.90 12.46 -12.75
N GLN A 57 5.02 12.36 -11.42
CA GLN A 57 4.63 13.38 -10.45
C GLN A 57 3.12 13.68 -10.41
N LYS A 58 2.26 12.79 -10.92
CA LYS A 58 0.82 12.92 -10.76
C LYS A 58 0.43 12.52 -9.35
N GLY A 59 -0.26 13.41 -8.64
CA GLY A 59 -0.85 13.15 -7.33
C GLY A 59 -2.27 12.62 -7.46
N LEU A 60 -2.78 12.07 -6.37
CA LEU A 60 -4.14 11.55 -6.29
C LEU A 60 -5.08 12.60 -5.70
N TYR A 61 -6.29 12.71 -6.25
CA TYR A 61 -7.39 13.46 -5.63
C TYR A 61 -8.70 12.69 -5.79
N LEU A 62 -9.68 13.01 -4.95
CA LEU A 62 -10.99 12.38 -5.00
C LEU A 62 -11.91 13.12 -5.98
N HIS A 63 -12.45 12.42 -6.97
CA HIS A 63 -13.42 12.94 -7.92
C HIS A 63 -14.54 11.91 -8.16
N ASN A 64 -15.80 12.31 -7.96
CA ASN A 64 -16.98 11.46 -8.18
C ASN A 64 -16.87 10.05 -7.53
N GLY A 65 -16.29 9.97 -6.32
CA GLY A 65 -16.14 8.70 -5.60
C GLY A 65 -15.00 7.81 -6.10
N GLN A 66 -14.14 8.30 -6.99
CA GLN A 66 -12.95 7.60 -7.48
C GLN A 66 -11.68 8.41 -7.17
N LEU A 67 -10.57 7.71 -6.89
CA LEU A 67 -9.26 8.34 -6.89
C LEU A 67 -8.81 8.56 -8.33
N VAL A 68 -8.47 9.80 -8.65
CA VAL A 68 -8.02 10.21 -9.99
C VAL A 68 -6.61 10.75 -9.90
N ALA A 69 -5.76 10.40 -10.87
CA ALA A 69 -4.37 10.85 -10.94
C ALA A 69 -4.20 12.03 -11.89
N THR A 70 -3.68 13.16 -11.39
CA THR A 70 -3.41 14.35 -12.22
C THR A 70 -2.26 15.18 -11.67
N SER A 71 -1.86 16.21 -12.40
CA SER A 71 -0.88 17.19 -11.88
C SER A 71 -1.54 18.11 -10.84
N LEU A 72 -1.07 18.01 -9.60
CA LEU A 72 -1.55 18.80 -8.47
C LEU A 72 -0.44 19.78 -8.04
N GLN A 73 -0.48 21.00 -8.57
CA GLN A 73 0.50 22.06 -8.37
C GLN A 73 -0.17 23.44 -8.24
N GLY A 74 0.40 24.33 -7.43
CA GLY A 74 -0.18 25.66 -7.22
C GLY A 74 -1.56 25.57 -6.56
N ALA A 75 -2.56 26.22 -7.15
CA ALA A 75 -3.88 26.38 -6.55
C ALA A 75 -4.64 25.06 -6.29
N ASN A 76 -4.42 24.02 -7.10
CA ASN A 76 -5.09 22.73 -6.93
C ASN A 76 -4.32 21.75 -6.02
N ALA A 77 -3.13 22.12 -5.52
CA ALA A 77 -2.34 21.25 -4.64
C ALA A 77 -3.06 20.89 -3.33
N ALA A 78 -3.96 21.76 -2.86
CA ALA A 78 -4.78 21.51 -1.66
C ALA A 78 -5.80 20.37 -1.85
N GLN A 79 -6.08 19.95 -3.08
CA GLN A 79 -7.00 18.85 -3.40
C GLN A 79 -6.33 17.47 -3.32
N GLU A 80 -5.01 17.42 -3.11
CA GLU A 80 -4.25 16.17 -3.03
C GLU A 80 -4.71 15.31 -1.85
N GLU A 81 -5.36 14.18 -2.18
CA GLU A 81 -5.93 13.23 -1.24
C GLU A 81 -4.83 12.27 -0.77
N PRO A 82 -4.45 12.27 0.52
CA PRO A 82 -3.51 11.31 1.05
C PRO A 82 -4.15 9.92 1.14
N ILE A 83 -3.34 8.89 0.96
CA ILE A 83 -3.75 7.54 1.36
C ILE A 83 -3.52 7.35 2.85
N SER A 84 -4.33 6.49 3.45
CA SER A 84 -4.16 5.96 4.80
C SER A 84 -3.81 4.49 4.69
N VAL A 85 -2.91 4.00 5.54
CA VAL A 85 -2.51 2.58 5.57
C VAL A 85 -2.53 2.02 6.98
N VAL A 86 -2.94 0.76 7.08
CA VAL A 86 -2.97 -0.06 8.29
C VAL A 86 -2.48 -1.46 7.90
N PRO A 87 -1.64 -2.15 8.69
CA PRO A 87 -1.19 -3.49 8.35
C PRO A 87 -2.35 -4.49 8.37
N ASN A 88 -2.26 -5.54 7.55
CA ASN A 88 -3.14 -6.70 7.70
C ASN A 88 -2.44 -7.77 8.55
N ARG A 89 -2.98 -8.01 9.75
CA ARG A 89 -2.39 -8.93 10.75
C ARG A 89 -2.50 -10.42 10.41
N HIS A 90 -3.30 -10.77 9.41
CA HIS A 90 -3.62 -12.17 9.07
C HIS A 90 -2.79 -12.73 7.91
N LEU A 91 -1.82 -11.97 7.43
CA LEU A 91 -0.93 -12.31 6.32
C LEU A 91 0.54 -12.10 6.74
N GLU A 92 1.48 -12.67 6.00
CA GLU A 92 2.87 -12.71 6.42
C GLU A 92 3.52 -11.31 6.43
N ARG A 93 3.96 -10.83 7.61
CA ARG A 93 4.54 -9.48 7.83
C ARG A 93 5.66 -9.14 6.86
N TRP A 94 6.52 -10.10 6.52
CA TRP A 94 7.67 -9.88 5.62
C TRP A 94 7.25 -9.47 4.19
N ARG A 95 6.01 -9.74 3.78
CA ARG A 95 5.44 -9.30 2.49
C ARG A 95 4.82 -7.90 2.56
N CYS A 96 4.86 -7.26 3.73
CA CYS A 96 4.27 -5.95 4.01
C CYS A 96 2.80 -5.84 3.51
N PRO A 97 1.88 -6.70 4.01
CA PRO A 97 0.46 -6.64 3.66
C PRO A 97 -0.23 -5.45 4.32
N LEU A 98 -0.87 -4.60 3.53
CA LEU A 98 -1.53 -3.38 3.99
C LEU A 98 -2.99 -3.32 3.53
N PHE A 99 -3.86 -2.83 4.39
CA PHE A 99 -5.10 -2.18 3.98
C PHE A 99 -4.77 -0.75 3.57
N VAL A 100 -5.29 -0.31 2.43
CA VAL A 100 -5.10 1.04 1.89
C VAL A 100 -6.45 1.73 1.80
N GLY A 101 -6.53 2.98 2.20
CA GLY A 101 -7.76 3.76 2.21
C GLY A 101 -7.53 5.26 2.05
N ILE A 102 -8.58 6.05 2.19
CA ILE A 102 -8.55 7.51 2.10
C ILE A 102 -9.33 8.14 3.26
N ARG A 103 -9.40 9.48 3.31
CA ARG A 103 -10.18 10.21 4.33
C ARG A 103 -9.87 9.75 5.75
N GLY A 104 -8.57 9.67 6.07
CA GLY A 104 -8.07 9.22 7.37
C GLY A 104 -8.29 7.73 7.66
N GLY A 105 -8.67 6.92 6.67
CA GLY A 105 -8.94 5.50 6.82
C GLY A 105 -10.41 5.16 7.07
N SER A 106 -11.34 6.08 6.81
CA SER A 106 -12.79 5.83 6.89
C SER A 106 -13.37 5.13 5.65
N GLN A 107 -12.63 5.10 4.54
CA GLN A 107 -12.98 4.37 3.32
C GLN A 107 -11.77 3.56 2.85
N ALA A 108 -11.99 2.32 2.42
CA ALA A 108 -10.93 1.40 1.99
C ALA A 108 -10.96 1.15 0.48
N LEU A 109 -9.78 0.92 -0.10
CA LEU A 109 -9.65 0.37 -1.44
C LEU A 109 -9.90 -1.14 -1.41
N SER A 110 -10.70 -1.58 -2.35
CA SER A 110 -11.05 -2.98 -2.58
C SER A 110 -10.80 -3.34 -4.04
N CYS A 111 -10.24 -4.51 -4.27
CA CYS A 111 -10.01 -5.06 -5.62
C CYS A 111 -11.25 -5.79 -6.16
N GLY A 112 -12.33 -5.86 -5.36
CA GLY A 112 -13.50 -6.68 -5.66
C GLY A 112 -13.30 -8.16 -5.37
N THR A 113 -14.41 -8.90 -5.40
CA THR A 113 -14.48 -10.36 -5.18
C THR A 113 -14.89 -11.12 -6.44
N GLY A 114 -15.07 -10.41 -7.55
CA GLY A 114 -15.45 -10.98 -8.84
C GLY A 114 -14.29 -11.71 -9.52
N PRO A 115 -14.55 -12.34 -10.68
CA PRO A 115 -13.52 -13.01 -11.47
C PRO A 115 -12.49 -12.04 -12.06
N GLU A 116 -12.88 -10.77 -12.27
CA GLU A 116 -12.01 -9.71 -12.77
C GLU A 116 -11.71 -8.67 -11.69
N PRO A 117 -10.48 -8.13 -11.65
CA PRO A 117 -10.11 -7.09 -10.70
C PRO A 117 -10.86 -5.79 -10.98
N GLN A 118 -11.56 -5.28 -9.97
CA GLN A 118 -12.23 -3.99 -10.03
C GLN A 118 -11.84 -3.16 -8.82
N LEU A 119 -11.02 -2.13 -9.05
CA LEU A 119 -10.63 -1.22 -7.98
C LEU A 119 -11.79 -0.28 -7.65
N LYS A 120 -12.21 -0.29 -6.38
CA LYS A 120 -13.28 0.55 -5.86
C LYS A 120 -12.97 1.06 -4.47
N LEU A 121 -13.57 2.20 -4.12
CA LEU A 121 -13.64 2.68 -2.75
C LEU A 121 -14.92 2.16 -2.11
N GLU A 122 -14.79 1.58 -0.92
CA GLU A 122 -15.91 1.09 -0.12
C GLU A 122 -15.97 1.84 1.22
N GLU A 123 -17.18 2.08 1.73
CA GLU A 123 -17.44 2.74 3.02
C GLU A 123 -17.20 1.78 4.19
N VAL A 124 -15.97 1.28 4.28
CA VAL A 124 -15.47 0.42 5.35
C VAL A 124 -14.16 0.99 5.89
N GLY A 125 -14.03 1.03 7.22
CA GLY A 125 -12.87 1.64 7.87
C GLY A 125 -11.65 0.70 7.91
N LEU A 126 -10.44 1.26 7.80
CA LEU A 126 -9.20 0.46 7.88
C LEU A 126 -9.00 -0.18 9.27
N LEU A 127 -9.35 0.53 10.33
CA LEU A 127 -9.30 -0.02 11.70
C LEU A 127 -10.39 -1.06 11.95
N GLU A 128 -11.53 -0.94 11.26
CA GLU A 128 -12.55 -1.99 11.26
C GLU A 128 -12.00 -3.25 10.58
N LEU A 129 -11.42 -3.12 9.38
CA LEU A 129 -10.78 -4.23 8.66
C LEU A 129 -9.67 -4.89 9.48
N PHE A 130 -8.83 -4.10 10.15
CA PHE A 130 -7.79 -4.58 11.05
C PHE A 130 -8.33 -5.45 12.19
N SER A 131 -9.48 -5.04 12.75
CA SER A 131 -10.11 -5.71 13.88
C SER A 131 -10.87 -6.98 13.48
N ARG A 132 -11.07 -7.24 12.18
CA ARG A 132 -11.72 -8.47 11.72
C ARG A 132 -10.85 -9.69 12.04
N GLU A 133 -11.51 -10.84 12.11
CA GLU A 133 -10.88 -12.16 12.32
C GLU A 133 -10.66 -12.91 11.00
N ASP A 134 -10.92 -12.27 9.86
CA ASP A 134 -10.66 -12.81 8.52
C ASP A 134 -9.48 -12.11 7.83
N LYS A 135 -8.98 -12.73 6.75
CA LYS A 135 -7.85 -12.19 5.99
C LYS A 135 -8.17 -10.91 5.22
N ALA A 136 -9.44 -10.54 5.05
CA ALA A 136 -9.89 -9.40 4.24
C ALA A 136 -9.10 -9.23 2.92
N THR A 137 -8.82 -10.35 2.23
CA THR A 137 -7.94 -10.40 1.05
C THR A 137 -8.33 -9.42 -0.06
N PRO A 138 -9.62 -9.18 -0.37
CA PRO A 138 -10.01 -8.17 -1.37
C PRO A 138 -9.54 -6.74 -1.08
N TYR A 139 -9.27 -6.41 0.18
CA TYR A 139 -8.83 -5.08 0.64
C TYR A 139 -7.32 -4.97 0.84
N THR A 140 -6.58 -6.06 0.60
CA THR A 140 -5.16 -6.14 0.95
C THR A 140 -4.28 -5.87 -0.26
N PHE A 141 -3.26 -5.05 -0.06
CA PHE A 141 -2.19 -4.79 -1.01
C PHE A 141 -0.83 -5.13 -0.39
N TYR A 142 -0.01 -5.91 -1.08
CA TYR A 142 1.39 -6.13 -0.70
C TYR A 142 2.23 -4.96 -1.19
N LYS A 143 2.91 -4.29 -0.26
CA LYS A 143 3.77 -3.16 -0.60
C LYS A 143 5.21 -3.61 -0.74
N THR A 144 5.87 -3.19 -1.82
CA THR A 144 7.33 -3.30 -1.96
C THR A 144 8.01 -1.95 -1.89
N PHE A 145 9.33 -1.94 -1.65
CA PHE A 145 10.15 -0.73 -1.64
C PHE A 145 11.46 -1.02 -2.37
N SER A 146 11.78 -0.20 -3.37
CA SER A 146 12.98 -0.33 -4.19
C SER A 146 13.95 0.83 -4.00
N GLY A 147 14.08 1.32 -2.77
CA GLY A 147 14.99 2.41 -2.38
C GLY A 147 14.41 3.82 -2.46
N SER A 148 13.54 4.12 -3.41
CA SER A 148 12.88 5.43 -3.53
C SER A 148 11.42 5.35 -3.92
N THR A 149 11.02 4.28 -4.59
CA THR A 149 9.65 4.05 -5.04
C THR A 149 9.05 2.82 -4.39
N HIS A 150 7.73 2.80 -4.35
CA HIS A 150 6.91 1.75 -3.79
C HIS A 150 5.94 1.23 -4.84
N THR A 151 5.60 -0.05 -4.76
CA THR A 151 4.49 -0.63 -5.52
C THR A 151 3.48 -1.22 -4.55
N PHE A 152 2.24 -1.42 -5.02
CA PHE A 152 1.16 -2.01 -4.25
C PHE A 152 0.48 -3.09 -5.09
N GLU A 153 0.80 -4.35 -4.83
CA GLU A 153 0.22 -5.50 -5.53
C GLU A 153 -1.07 -5.96 -4.85
N ALA A 154 -2.16 -6.15 -5.60
CA ALA A 154 -3.42 -6.65 -5.07
C ALA A 154 -3.29 -8.10 -4.58
N ALA A 155 -3.55 -8.36 -3.30
CA ALA A 155 -3.43 -9.71 -2.74
C ALA A 155 -4.44 -10.70 -3.35
N ALA A 156 -5.63 -10.22 -3.72
CA ALA A 156 -6.66 -11.00 -4.39
C ALA A 156 -6.36 -11.27 -5.89
N PHE A 157 -5.47 -10.50 -6.50
CA PHE A 157 -5.15 -10.59 -7.93
C PHE A 157 -3.64 -10.48 -8.17
N PRO A 158 -2.90 -11.59 -7.98
CA PRO A 158 -1.45 -11.61 -8.17
C PRO A 158 -1.03 -11.07 -9.54
N GLY A 159 0.05 -10.29 -9.57
CA GLY A 159 0.58 -9.61 -10.76
C GLY A 159 -0.20 -8.34 -11.16
N ARG A 160 -1.24 -7.96 -10.43
CA ARG A 160 -1.98 -6.71 -10.64
C ARG A 160 -1.62 -5.70 -9.55
N PHE A 161 -1.24 -4.50 -9.95
CA PHE A 161 -0.74 -3.45 -9.07
C PHE A 161 -1.63 -2.21 -9.18
N LEU A 162 -1.69 -1.42 -8.09
CA LEU A 162 -2.19 -0.05 -8.20
C LEU A 162 -1.43 0.67 -9.31
N SER A 163 -2.15 1.37 -10.16
CA SER A 163 -1.59 1.97 -11.36
C SER A 163 -2.35 3.22 -11.79
N THR A 164 -1.60 4.21 -12.27
CA THR A 164 -2.13 5.39 -12.94
C THR A 164 -2.07 5.22 -14.47
N ALA A 165 -2.94 5.90 -15.19
CA ALA A 165 -2.79 6.00 -16.64
C ALA A 165 -1.65 6.98 -17.00
N PRO A 166 -1.07 6.87 -18.21
CA PRO A 166 -0.20 7.91 -18.76
C PRO A 166 -0.92 9.26 -18.83
N GLU A 167 -2.18 9.25 -19.25
CA GLU A 167 -3.03 10.43 -19.37
C GLU A 167 -3.47 10.94 -17.98
N PRO A 168 -3.43 12.27 -17.76
CA PRO A 168 -3.93 12.87 -16.52
C PRO A 168 -5.47 12.87 -16.50
N GLY A 169 -6.04 12.83 -15.30
CA GLY A 169 -7.49 12.85 -15.11
C GLY A 169 -8.15 11.47 -15.17
N GLU A 170 -7.36 10.42 -15.32
CA GLU A 170 -7.84 9.04 -15.31
C GLU A 170 -7.89 8.45 -13.90
N ALA A 171 -8.87 7.57 -13.68
CA ALA A 171 -9.04 6.88 -12.41
C ALA A 171 -7.87 5.94 -12.11
N LEU A 172 -7.51 5.85 -10.82
CA LEU A 172 -6.62 4.83 -10.31
C LEU A 172 -7.22 3.46 -10.58
N ARG A 173 -6.38 2.51 -11.02
CA ARG A 173 -6.82 1.18 -11.46
C ARG A 173 -5.85 0.10 -11.02
N LEU A 174 -6.21 -1.14 -11.32
CA LEU A 174 -5.32 -2.29 -11.23
C LEU A 174 -4.78 -2.64 -12.62
N ALA A 175 -3.46 -2.73 -12.77
CA ALA A 175 -2.82 -3.08 -14.04
C ALA A 175 -1.59 -3.95 -13.81
N ALA A 176 -1.19 -4.68 -14.86
CA ALA A 176 0.08 -5.39 -14.90
C ALA A 176 1.15 -4.51 -15.57
N PRO A 177 2.45 -4.74 -15.32
CA PRO A 177 3.53 -4.14 -16.11
C PRO A 177 3.32 -4.36 -17.63
N PRO A 178 3.70 -3.40 -18.49
CA PRO A 178 4.54 -2.23 -18.24
C PRO A 178 3.78 -0.95 -17.81
N ALA A 179 2.64 -1.04 -17.12
CA ALA A 179 1.92 0.12 -16.61
C ALA A 179 2.71 0.95 -15.57
N ILE A 180 2.28 2.19 -15.32
CA ILE A 180 2.86 3.05 -14.26
C ILE A 180 2.36 2.53 -12.91
N THR A 181 3.22 1.83 -12.17
CA THR A 181 2.90 1.16 -10.89
C THR A 181 3.80 1.58 -9.73
N ASN A 182 4.81 2.41 -10.02
CA ASN A 182 5.76 2.91 -9.05
C ASN A 182 5.31 4.27 -8.52
N PHE A 183 5.33 4.41 -7.21
CA PHE A 183 4.91 5.61 -6.51
C PHE A 183 5.96 6.09 -5.53
N TYR A 184 6.12 7.41 -5.43
CA TYR A 184 6.77 8.08 -4.32
C TYR A 184 5.77 8.28 -3.19
N LEU A 185 6.17 7.93 -1.98
CA LEU A 185 5.39 8.18 -0.76
C LEU A 185 6.10 9.23 0.09
N ARG A 186 5.35 10.23 0.53
CA ARG A 186 5.80 11.19 1.54
C ARG A 186 4.87 11.14 2.74
N ARG A 187 5.40 10.73 3.89
CA ARG A 187 4.65 10.67 5.16
C ARG A 187 4.13 12.07 5.54
N LYS A 188 2.89 12.15 6.01
CA LYS A 188 2.27 13.37 6.56
C LYS A 188 2.46 13.47 8.06
#